data_AF-A0A4Y4XH53-F1
#
_entry.id   AF-A0A4Y4XH53-F1
#
_cell.length_a   1.000
_cell.length_b   1.000
_cell.length_c   1.000
_cell.angle_alpha   90.00
_cell.angle_beta   90.00
_cell.angle_gamma   90.00
#
_symmetry.space_group_name_H-M   'P 1'
#
loop_
_entity.id
_entity.type
_entity.pdbx_description
1 polymer ?
#
loop_
_entity_poly.entity_id
_entity_poly.type
_entity_poly.pdbx_seq_one_letter_code
_entity_poly.pdbx_strand_id
1 'polypeptide(L)'
;PIALLIGLWFGFQKRIALGVWFFFSILLGEFTLKSLKLLVVRPRPVTNGELVFAHGFSFPSGHALASALFYGSLALLLCCSNANNRIKTIIAVVLLFWIVLMSYDRVYLGVHYPSDVLGGFLLGIAWSCCSLALYLGFLKRPYKAA
;
A
#
# COMPACT_ATOMS: atom_id res chain seq x y z
N PRO A 1 -4.83 -11.06 5.58
CA PRO A 1 -4.21 -12.41 5.60
C PRO A 1 -2.76 -12.44 5.07
N ILE A 2 -2.47 -11.97 3.85
CA ILE A 2 -1.12 -12.04 3.26
C ILE A 2 -0.09 -11.22 4.06
N ALA A 3 -0.46 -9.99 4.47
CA ALA A 3 0.43 -9.16 5.30
C ALA A 3 0.81 -9.83 6.63
N LEU A 4 -0.13 -10.59 7.23
CA LEU A 4 0.13 -11.38 8.43
C LEU A 4 1.11 -12.52 8.15
N LEU A 5 0.91 -13.25 7.04
CA LEU A 5 1.83 -14.32 6.64
C LEU A 5 3.25 -13.80 6.38
N ILE A 6 3.40 -12.64 5.74
CA ILE A 6 4.69 -11.98 5.55
C ILE A 6 5.29 -11.57 6.91
N GLY A 7 4.48 -11.03 7.81
CA GLY A 7 4.91 -10.67 9.17
C GLY A 7 5.43 -11.89 9.94
N LEU A 8 4.70 -13.01 9.90
CA LEU A 8 5.08 -14.27 10.51
C LEU A 8 6.35 -14.85 9.89
N TRP A 9 6.48 -14.81 8.55
CA TRP A 9 7.69 -15.21 7.84
C TRP A 9 8.93 -14.44 8.32
N PHE A 10 8.84 -13.11 8.46
CA PHE A 10 9.92 -12.32 9.04
C PHE A 10 10.21 -12.68 10.51
N GLY A 11 9.18 -13.08 11.27
CA GLY A 11 9.33 -13.65 12.61
C GLY A 11 10.19 -14.92 12.61
N PHE A 12 9.90 -15.87 11.72
CA PHE A 12 10.69 -17.10 11.55
C PHE A 12 12.15 -16.81 11.17
N GLN A 13 12.39 -15.76 10.40
CA GLN A 13 13.73 -15.30 10.01
C GLN A 13 14.45 -14.50 11.12
N LYS A 14 13.92 -14.49 12.36
CA LYS A 14 14.42 -13.69 13.50
C LYS A 14 14.46 -12.17 13.24
N ARG A 15 13.65 -11.68 12.31
CA ARG A 15 13.50 -10.26 11.94
C ARG A 15 12.15 -9.71 12.40
N ILE A 16 11.78 -9.98 13.65
CA ILE A 16 10.46 -9.70 14.23
C ILE A 16 10.07 -8.22 14.05
N ALA A 17 10.99 -7.29 14.31
CA ALA A 17 10.72 -5.85 14.17
C ALA A 17 10.28 -5.45 12.75
N LEU A 18 10.86 -6.06 11.69
CA LEU A 18 10.43 -5.83 10.30
C LEU A 18 9.05 -6.42 10.04
N GLY A 19 8.78 -7.63 10.53
CA GLY A 19 7.48 -8.29 10.36
C GLY A 19 6.34 -7.53 11.04
N VAL A 20 6.57 -7.10 12.29
CA VAL A 20 5.65 -6.26 13.07
C VAL A 20 5.42 -4.93 12.35
N TRP A 21 6.48 -4.22 11.96
CA TRP A 21 6.35 -2.96 11.23
C TRP A 21 5.53 -3.10 9.95
N PHE A 22 5.82 -4.12 9.13
CA PHE A 22 5.12 -4.32 7.87
C PHE A 22 3.64 -4.58 8.13
N PHE A 23 3.31 -5.51 9.02
CA PHE A 23 1.93 -5.85 9.37
C PHE A 23 1.15 -4.64 9.88
N PHE A 24 1.70 -3.90 10.85
CA PHE A 24 1.03 -2.73 11.41
C PHE A 24 0.94 -1.56 10.43
N SER A 25 1.91 -1.40 9.53
CA SER A 25 1.82 -0.38 8.46
C SER A 25 0.63 -0.62 7.55
N ILE A 26 0.38 -1.88 7.16
CA ILE A 26 -0.79 -2.25 6.33
C ILE A 26 -2.09 -2.08 7.13
N LEU A 27 -2.12 -2.55 8.38
CA LEU A 27 -3.31 -2.48 9.24
C LEU A 27 -3.75 -1.02 9.47
N LEU A 28 -2.80 -0.15 9.81
CA LEU A 28 -3.08 1.27 10.03
C LEU A 28 -3.49 1.97 8.73
N GLY A 29 -2.90 1.60 7.59
CA GLY A 29 -3.33 2.12 6.29
C GLY A 29 -4.78 1.75 5.93
N GLU A 30 -5.22 0.53 6.26
CA GLU A 30 -6.62 0.12 6.11
C GLU A 30 -7.55 0.93 7.03
N PHE A 31 -7.13 1.17 8.26
CA PHE A 31 -7.87 2.03 9.19
C PHE A 31 -8.01 3.45 8.63
N THR A 32 -6.92 4.06 8.16
CA THR A 32 -6.93 5.39 7.54
C THR A 32 -7.82 5.44 6.31
N LEU A 33 -7.81 4.41 5.46
CA LEU A 33 -8.72 4.30 4.31
C LEU A 33 -10.19 4.37 4.75
N LYS A 34 -10.58 3.56 5.74
CA LYS A 34 -11.97 3.52 6.23
C LYS A 34 -12.37 4.86 6.85
N SER A 35 -11.49 5.47 7.65
CA SER A 35 -11.73 6.78 8.26
C SER A 35 -11.91 7.86 7.20
N LEU A 36 -11.05 7.93 6.18
CA LEU A 36 -11.17 8.93 5.12
C LEU A 36 -12.45 8.76 4.29
N LYS A 37 -12.90 7.52 4.06
CA LYS A 37 -14.19 7.29 3.40
C LYS A 37 -15.35 7.90 4.19
N LEU A 38 -15.35 7.75 5.51
CA LEU A 38 -16.39 8.31 6.39
C LEU A 38 -16.28 9.83 6.56
N LEU A 39 -15.10 10.42 6.35
CA LEU A 39 -14.90 11.87 6.42
C LEU A 39 -15.27 12.58 5.12
N VAL A 40 -14.90 12.01 3.96
CA VAL A 40 -15.11 12.66 2.66
C VAL A 40 -16.49 12.36 2.09
N VAL A 41 -17.06 11.18 2.38
CA VAL A 41 -18.46 10.84 2.05
C VAL A 41 -18.76 11.03 0.54
N ARG A 42 -17.77 10.81 -0.32
CA ARG A 42 -17.94 11.06 -1.76
C ARG A 42 -18.82 9.97 -2.38
N PRO A 43 -19.89 10.32 -3.13
CA PRO A 43 -20.69 9.35 -3.85
C PRO A 43 -19.87 8.70 -4.98
N ARG A 44 -20.25 7.48 -5.39
CA ARG A 44 -19.65 6.81 -6.55
C ARG A 44 -20.09 7.44 -7.87
N PRO A 45 -19.32 7.25 -8.96
CA PRO A 45 -19.76 7.67 -10.29
C PRO A 45 -21.11 7.05 -10.63
N VAL A 46 -22.10 7.89 -10.90
CA VAL A 46 -23.39 7.43 -11.42
C VAL A 46 -23.19 7.19 -12.92
N THR A 47 -22.72 6.01 -13.27
CA THR A 47 -22.54 5.59 -14.67
C THR A 47 -23.76 4.77 -15.09
N ASN A 48 -24.14 4.86 -16.37
CA ASN A 48 -25.25 4.08 -16.95
C ASN A 48 -24.93 2.58 -17.10
N GLY A 49 -23.94 2.05 -16.36
CA GLY A 49 -23.42 0.70 -16.57
C GLY A 49 -22.22 0.36 -15.67
N GLU A 50 -22.33 0.53 -14.35
CA GLU A 50 -21.37 -0.10 -13.44
C GLU A 50 -21.27 -1.60 -13.79
N LEU A 51 -20.08 -2.05 -14.18
CA LEU A 51 -19.88 -3.45 -14.57
C LEU A 51 -19.88 -4.39 -13.37
N VAL A 52 -19.63 -3.84 -12.17
CA VAL A 52 -19.62 -4.55 -10.89
C VAL A 52 -20.18 -3.65 -9.80
N PHE A 53 -21.06 -4.19 -8.97
CA PHE A 53 -21.63 -3.46 -7.84
C PHE A 53 -20.60 -3.22 -6.73
N ALA A 54 -20.52 -1.98 -6.24
CA ALA A 54 -19.58 -1.62 -5.19
C ALA A 54 -20.23 -0.76 -4.10
N HIS A 55 -20.16 -1.23 -2.85
CA HIS A 55 -20.75 -0.55 -1.69
C HIS A 55 -19.88 0.59 -1.15
N GLY A 56 -20.52 1.51 -0.41
CA GLY A 56 -19.87 2.60 0.34
C GLY A 56 -19.31 3.73 -0.52
N PHE A 57 -18.59 4.65 0.12
CA PHE A 57 -18.06 5.87 -0.51
C PHE A 57 -16.92 5.61 -1.50
N SER A 58 -16.78 6.50 -2.47
CA SER A 58 -15.83 6.38 -3.58
C SER A 58 -14.42 6.85 -3.23
N PHE A 59 -14.28 7.93 -2.45
CA PHE A 59 -12.97 8.49 -2.12
C PHE A 59 -12.46 8.05 -0.74
N PRO A 60 -11.17 7.69 -0.61
CA PRO A 60 -10.24 7.34 -1.69
C PRO A 60 -10.49 5.91 -2.20
N SER A 61 -9.95 5.58 -3.39
CA SER A 61 -10.03 4.22 -3.92
C SER A 61 -9.26 3.25 -3.04
N GLY A 62 -9.97 2.25 -2.52
CA GLY A 62 -9.38 1.24 -1.64
C GLY A 62 -8.39 0.32 -2.35
N HIS A 63 -8.67 -0.07 -3.61
CA HIS A 63 -7.74 -0.88 -4.40
C HIS A 63 -6.47 -0.10 -4.73
N ALA A 64 -6.59 1.17 -5.10
CA ALA A 64 -5.43 2.01 -5.40
C ALA A 64 -4.56 2.23 -4.15
N LEU A 65 -5.18 2.54 -3.01
CA LEU A 65 -4.46 2.71 -1.75
C LEU A 65 -3.81 1.41 -1.28
N ALA A 66 -4.58 0.32 -1.21
CA ALA A 66 -4.06 -0.94 -0.68
C ALA A 66 -2.94 -1.52 -1.57
N SER A 67 -3.09 -1.45 -2.90
CA SER A 67 -2.05 -1.90 -3.83
C SER A 67 -0.79 -1.04 -3.72
N ALA A 68 -0.92 0.29 -3.77
CA ALA A 68 0.22 1.20 -3.63
C ALA A 68 0.93 1.02 -2.27
N LEU A 69 0.17 0.89 -1.18
CA LEU A 69 0.71 0.68 0.15
C LEU A 69 1.45 -0.66 0.28
N PHE A 70 0.78 -1.76 -0.09
CA PHE A 70 1.32 -3.09 0.10
C PHE A 70 2.50 -3.37 -0.84
N TYR A 71 2.31 -3.19 -2.15
CA TYR A 71 3.35 -3.48 -3.14
C TYR A 71 4.44 -2.41 -3.13
N GLY A 72 4.12 -1.15 -2.81
CA GLY A 72 5.11 -0.11 -2.59
C GLY A 72 6.01 -0.43 -1.40
N SER A 73 5.44 -0.83 -0.26
CA SER A 73 6.22 -1.28 0.91
C SER A 73 7.09 -2.49 0.60
N LEU A 74 6.59 -3.44 -0.21
CA LEU A 74 7.38 -4.61 -0.64
C LEU A 74 8.54 -4.20 -1.56
N ALA A 75 8.31 -3.31 -2.51
CA ALA A 75 9.36 -2.78 -3.39
C ALA A 75 10.44 -2.04 -2.59
N LEU A 76 10.05 -1.22 -1.60
CA LEU A 76 10.99 -0.53 -0.72
C LEU A 76 11.81 -1.51 0.14
N LEU A 77 11.18 -2.54 0.70
CA LEU A 77 11.90 -3.61 1.42
C LEU A 77 12.91 -4.32 0.52
N LEU A 78 12.54 -4.60 -0.72
CA LEU A 78 13.43 -5.21 -1.70
C LEU A 78 14.62 -4.30 -2.02
N CYS A 79 14.39 -2.99 -2.16
CA CYS A 79 15.47 -2.01 -2.36
C CYS A 79 16.49 -2.03 -1.20
N CYS A 80 16.02 -2.20 0.04
CA CYS A 80 16.85 -2.35 1.24
C CYS A 80 17.52 -3.72 1.42
N SER A 81 17.24 -4.69 0.53
CA SER A 81 17.82 -6.04 0.60
C SER A 81 19.20 -6.14 -0.08
N ASN A 82 19.89 -7.27 0.12
CA ASN A 82 21.17 -7.58 -0.54
C ASN A 82 21.00 -8.18 -1.95
N ALA A 83 19.79 -8.14 -2.54
CA ALA A 83 19.55 -8.67 -3.88
C ALA A 83 20.32 -7.87 -4.95
N ASN A 84 20.55 -8.50 -6.11
CA ASN A 84 21.16 -7.84 -7.27
C ASN A 84 20.28 -6.68 -7.77
N ASN A 85 20.90 -5.55 -8.13
CA ASN A 85 20.22 -4.37 -8.68
C ASN A 85 19.32 -4.68 -9.88
N ARG A 86 19.71 -5.59 -10.78
CA ARG A 86 18.84 -5.99 -11.91
C ARG A 86 17.54 -6.63 -11.42
N ILE A 87 17.63 -7.52 -10.45
CA ILE A 87 16.46 -8.19 -9.85
C ILE A 87 15.57 -7.17 -9.14
N LYS A 88 16.18 -6.23 -8.39
CA LYS A 88 15.46 -5.14 -7.74
C LYS A 88 14.65 -4.32 -8.74
N THR A 89 15.27 -3.90 -9.84
CA THR A 89 14.61 -3.11 -10.89
C THR A 89 13.48 -3.89 -11.56
N ILE A 90 13.71 -5.15 -11.93
CA ILE A 90 12.68 -5.99 -12.59
C ILE A 90 11.46 -6.14 -11.68
N ILE A 91 11.68 -6.52 -10.42
CA ILE A 91 10.57 -6.71 -9.48
C ILE A 91 9.86 -5.38 -9.20
N ALA A 92 10.58 -4.28 -9.03
CA ALA A 92 9.97 -2.96 -8.83
C ALA A 92 9.07 -2.54 -10.00
N VAL A 93 9.51 -2.79 -11.24
CA VAL A 93 8.71 -2.52 -12.45
C VAL A 93 7.46 -3.40 -12.50
N VAL A 94 7.59 -4.70 -12.20
CA VAL A 94 6.45 -5.63 -12.15
C VAL A 94 5.42 -5.20 -11.09
N LEU A 95 5.89 -4.83 -9.89
CA LEU A 95 5.02 -4.34 -8.83
C LEU A 95 4.34 -3.02 -9.20
N LEU A 96 5.06 -2.08 -9.80
CA LEU A 96 4.48 -0.82 -10.27
C LEU A 96 3.42 -1.05 -11.34
N PHE A 97 3.73 -1.90 -12.33
CA PHE A 97 2.78 -2.28 -13.37
C PHE A 97 1.50 -2.91 -12.77
N TRP A 98 1.66 -3.78 -11.77
CA TRP A 98 0.53 -4.38 -11.07
C TRP A 98 -0.33 -3.36 -10.31
N ILE A 99 0.29 -2.39 -9.62
CA ILE A 99 -0.42 -1.28 -8.97
C ILE A 99 -1.25 -0.49 -10.01
N VAL A 100 -0.65 -0.17 -11.15
CA VAL A 100 -1.31 0.58 -12.23
C VAL A 100 -2.50 -0.20 -12.79
N LEU A 101 -2.35 -1.51 -13.06
CA LEU A 101 -3.45 -2.35 -13.52
C LEU A 101 -4.60 -2.40 -12.53
N MET A 102 -4.33 -2.65 -11.24
CA MET A 102 -5.35 -2.68 -10.20
C MET A 102 -6.07 -1.33 -10.06
N SER A 103 -5.34 -0.23 -10.24
CA SER A 103 -5.86 1.14 -10.17
C SER A 103 -6.72 1.48 -11.38
N TYR A 104 -6.27 1.11 -12.59
CA TYR A 104 -6.97 1.32 -13.85
C TYR A 104 -8.30 0.58 -13.88
N ASP A 105 -8.31 -0.68 -13.44
CA ASP A 105 -9.51 -1.52 -13.41
C ASP A 105 -10.66 -0.86 -12.63
N ARG A 106 -10.36 -0.06 -11.61
CA ARG A 106 -11.38 0.66 -10.84
C ARG A 106 -12.06 1.80 -11.61
N VAL A 107 -11.33 2.47 -12.50
CA VAL A 107 -11.89 3.47 -13.40
C VAL A 107 -12.63 2.79 -14.54
N TYR A 108 -12.04 1.74 -15.10
CA TYR A 108 -12.63 0.96 -16.20
C TYR A 108 -13.99 0.36 -15.84
N LEU A 109 -14.11 -0.22 -14.64
CA LEU A 109 -15.37 -0.78 -14.14
C LEU A 109 -16.42 0.29 -13.76
N GLY A 110 -16.07 1.59 -13.83
CA GLY A 110 -16.98 2.69 -13.54
C GLY A 110 -17.25 2.93 -12.05
N VAL A 111 -16.55 2.24 -11.16
CA VAL A 111 -16.84 2.27 -9.70
C VAL A 111 -16.10 3.38 -8.94
N HIS A 112 -15.12 4.04 -9.59
CA HIS A 112 -14.31 5.12 -9.01
C HIS A 112 -13.99 6.20 -10.05
N TYR A 113 -13.94 7.46 -9.61
CA TYR A 113 -13.41 8.54 -10.41
C TYR A 113 -11.88 8.43 -10.54
N PRO A 114 -11.26 8.95 -11.62
CA PRO A 114 -9.80 9.03 -11.72
C PRO A 114 -9.13 9.72 -10.52
N SER A 115 -9.79 10.73 -9.93
CA SER A 115 -9.29 11.41 -8.72
C SER A 115 -9.35 10.55 -7.46
N ASP A 116 -10.29 9.60 -7.34
CA ASP A 116 -10.30 8.64 -6.22
C ASP A 116 -9.11 7.70 -6.30
N VAL A 117 -8.78 7.28 -7.51
CA VAL A 117 -7.64 6.40 -7.81
C VAL A 117 -6.33 7.12 -7.57
N LEU A 118 -6.17 8.33 -8.09
CA LEU A 118 -4.97 9.14 -7.87
C LEU A 118 -4.78 9.46 -6.38
N GLY A 119 -5.84 9.86 -5.68
CA GLY A 119 -5.79 10.13 -4.24
C GLY A 119 -5.43 8.89 -3.42
N GLY A 120 -6.01 7.73 -3.74
CA GLY A 120 -5.66 6.46 -3.11
C GLY A 120 -4.21 6.06 -3.37
N PHE A 121 -3.75 6.14 -4.61
CA PHE A 121 -2.37 5.82 -5.01
C PHE A 121 -1.36 6.70 -4.27
N LEU A 122 -1.53 8.03 -4.32
CA LEU A 122 -0.62 8.97 -3.67
C LEU A 122 -0.58 8.76 -2.16
N LEU A 123 -1.74 8.54 -1.53
CA LEU A 123 -1.81 8.26 -0.10
C LEU A 123 -1.10 6.95 0.26
N GLY A 124 -1.28 5.89 -0.53
CA GLY A 124 -0.61 4.61 -0.31
C GLY A 124 0.91 4.69 -0.44
N ILE A 125 1.42 5.40 -1.45
CA ILE A 125 2.86 5.64 -1.63
C ILE A 125 3.42 6.51 -0.49
N ALA A 126 2.77 7.63 -0.18
CA ALA A 126 3.20 8.52 0.90
C ALA A 126 3.25 7.78 2.24
N TRP A 127 2.23 6.95 2.52
CA TRP A 127 2.18 6.12 3.72
C TRP A 127 3.33 5.11 3.76
N SER A 128 3.59 4.40 2.66
CA SER A 128 4.70 3.42 2.59
C SER A 128 6.06 4.06 2.85
N CYS A 129 6.31 5.21 2.23
CA CYS A 129 7.56 5.95 2.38
C CYS A 129 7.71 6.47 3.81
N CYS A 130 6.65 7.09 4.35
CA CYS A 130 6.65 7.64 5.71
C CYS A 130 6.83 6.54 6.76
N SER A 131 6.06 5.43 6.65
CA SER A 131 6.14 4.33 7.61
C SER A 131 7.52 3.68 7.60
N LEU A 132 8.15 3.52 6.43
CA LEU A 132 9.51 2.98 6.34
C LEU A 132 10.55 3.96 6.88
N ALA A 133 10.42 5.26 6.57
CA ALA A 133 11.32 6.27 7.09
C ALA A 133 11.29 6.32 8.62
N LEU A 134 10.10 6.22 9.22
CA LEU A 134 9.93 6.11 10.67
C LEU A 134 10.59 4.83 11.21
N TYR A 135 10.37 3.69 10.56
CA TYR A 135 11.01 2.43 10.95
C TYR A 135 12.54 2.53 10.94
N LEU A 136 13.12 3.05 9.86
CA LEU A 136 14.57 3.21 9.75
C LEU A 136 15.11 4.24 10.75
N GLY A 137 14.37 5.32 10.97
CA GLY A 137 14.75 6.44 11.85
C GLY A 137 14.64 6.15 13.35
N PHE A 138 13.71 5.29 13.77
CA PHE A 138 13.47 4.96 15.18
C PHE A 138 13.98 3.56 15.58
N LEU A 139 13.77 2.54 14.74
CA LEU A 139 14.02 1.14 15.12
C LEU A 139 15.34 0.58 14.58
N LYS A 140 15.91 1.18 13.52
CA LYS A 140 17.17 0.74 12.91
C LYS A 140 18.36 1.67 13.20
N ARG A 141 18.20 2.67 14.07
CA ARG A 141 19.35 3.48 14.52
C ARG A 141 20.42 2.54 15.06
N PRO A 142 21.68 2.58 14.55
CA PRO A 142 22.78 2.02 15.31
C PRO A 142 22.79 2.79 16.62
N TYR A 143 22.76 2.07 17.74
CA TYR A 143 23.02 2.64 19.05
C TYR A 143 24.36 3.39 18.94
N LYS A 144 24.32 4.72 18.76
CA LYS A 144 25.49 5.54 19.03
C LYS A 144 25.62 5.48 20.54
N ALA A 145 26.49 4.59 21.01
CA ALA A 145 26.95 4.58 22.39
C ALA A 145 27.43 6.00 22.71
N ALA A 146 26.76 6.62 23.69
CA ALA A 146 27.28 7.75 24.42
C ALA A 146 28.28 7.23 25.46
#